data_AF-A0A3A5MLI7-F1
#
_entry.id   AF-A0A3A5MLI7-F1
#
_cell.length_a   1.000
_cell.length_b   1.000
_cell.length_c   1.000
_cell.angle_alpha   90.00
_cell.angle_beta   90.00
_cell.angle_gamma   90.00
#
_symmetry.space_group_name_H-M   'P 1'
#
loop_
_entity.id
_entity.type
_entity.pdbx_description
1 polymer ?
#
loop_
_entity_poly.entity_id
_entity_poly.type
_entity_poly.pdbx_seq_one_letter_code
_entity_poly.pdbx_strand_id
1 'polypeptide(L)'
;MDVSLQFLVENSIDEDGRIEFTAKLLSNEGQVAPGIVSDWWSPPQSELSERILPDPVDLVKAFSDSRWATNVARAHWLWIEDGGEIRDDITSATATWVVEFFDELLSPETNFRVFLQDDGLDEESRGFLTPRNRFLLWLSLWNIASDLDGNLAMEVESIVKDDMPTSVREQPRTWWSEMRASANRLCEAARLGEVSALEPRTVAEEALISLATRQSYIDWASDSFENSNYQEIFDSLPRSPYDEAWEEVLPDLTGDADVEMVWDHHLQGIGDPDDLTNKILGIGDYRPSAWHTKFARAQANGQ
;
A
#
# COMPACT_ATOMS: atom_id res chain seq x y z
N MET A 1 -0.06 8.10 48.95
CA MET A 1 -0.02 9.07 47.83
C MET A 1 -0.18 8.22 46.59
N ASP A 2 -1.24 8.44 45.82
CA ASP A 2 -1.64 7.56 44.74
C ASP A 2 -0.58 7.63 43.63
N VAL A 3 0.29 6.62 43.56
CA VAL A 3 1.44 6.58 42.64
C VAL A 3 1.02 6.04 41.27
N SER A 4 -0.27 5.75 41.08
CA SER A 4 -0.80 4.98 39.97
C SER A 4 -1.38 5.82 38.82
N LEU A 5 -0.75 6.99 38.57
CA LEU A 5 -1.10 7.79 37.39
C LEU A 5 -0.49 7.13 36.16
N GLN A 6 -1.37 6.69 35.26
CA GLN A 6 -1.01 6.19 33.94
C GLN A 6 -1.39 7.23 32.90
N PHE A 7 -0.54 7.40 31.91
CA PHE A 7 -0.78 8.31 30.80
C PHE A 7 -0.73 7.52 29.50
N LEU A 8 -1.77 7.68 28.68
CA LEU A 8 -1.91 7.02 27.39
C LEU A 8 -2.11 8.09 26.32
N VAL A 9 -1.30 8.01 25.27
CA VAL A 9 -1.45 8.79 24.04
C VAL A 9 -1.74 7.83 22.91
N GLU A 10 -2.79 8.12 22.16
CA GLU A 10 -3.18 7.38 20.96
C GLU A 10 -3.30 8.36 19.81
N ASN A 11 -3.04 7.91 18.59
CA ASN A 11 -3.35 8.68 17.39
C ASN A 11 -4.66 8.21 16.75
N SER A 12 -5.31 9.15 16.07
CA SER A 12 -6.49 8.92 15.23
C SER A 12 -6.50 9.92 14.08
N ILE A 13 -7.39 9.70 13.11
CA ILE A 13 -7.70 10.68 12.07
C ILE A 13 -9.00 11.38 12.48
N ASP A 14 -9.03 12.71 12.43
CA ASP A 14 -10.24 13.50 12.66
C ASP A 14 -11.16 13.56 11.41
N GLU A 15 -12.30 14.23 11.51
CA GLU A 15 -13.25 14.38 10.40
C GLU A 15 -12.65 15.10 9.17
N ASP A 16 -11.57 15.88 9.37
CA ASP A 16 -10.87 16.66 8.34
C ASP A 16 -9.64 15.92 7.77
N GLY A 17 -9.41 14.66 8.16
CA GLY A 17 -8.29 13.85 7.68
C GLY A 17 -6.95 14.18 8.36
N ARG A 18 -6.95 14.93 9.47
CA ARG A 18 -5.74 15.31 10.19
C ARG A 18 -5.44 14.32 11.31
N ILE A 19 -4.16 14.18 11.62
CA ILE A 19 -3.72 13.36 12.75
C ILE A 19 -4.04 14.10 14.04
N GLU A 20 -4.88 13.48 14.84
CA GLU A 20 -5.19 13.91 16.19
C GLU A 20 -4.48 13.00 17.19
N PHE A 21 -3.94 13.59 18.26
CA PHE A 21 -3.41 12.85 19.40
C PHE A 21 -4.36 12.98 20.56
N THR A 22 -4.94 11.86 21.00
CA THR A 22 -5.76 11.81 22.20
C THR A 22 -4.92 11.39 23.38
N ALA A 23 -4.80 12.25 24.39
CA ALA A 23 -4.13 11.96 25.64
C ALA A 23 -5.14 11.70 26.76
N LYS A 24 -5.00 10.57 27.46
CA LYS A 24 -5.84 10.16 28.60
C LYS A 24 -4.95 10.00 29.84
N LEU A 25 -5.31 10.70 30.92
CA LEU A 25 -4.74 10.48 32.24
C LEU A 25 -5.69 9.57 33.03
N LEU A 26 -5.17 8.43 33.49
CA LEU A 26 -5.95 7.38 34.14
C LEU A 26 -5.39 7.18 35.55
N SER A 27 -6.28 7.14 36.53
CA SER A 27 -5.95 6.84 37.93
C SER A 27 -6.44 5.43 38.23
N ASN A 28 -5.58 4.43 38.10
CA ASN A 28 -5.93 3.07 38.50
C ASN A 28 -4.69 2.35 39.03
N GLU A 29 -4.84 1.69 40.18
CA GLU A 29 -3.76 0.95 40.86
C GLU A 29 -3.31 -0.23 39.98
N GLY A 30 -2.19 -0.06 39.27
CA GLY A 30 -1.60 -1.12 38.46
C GLY A 30 -0.09 -0.96 38.35
N GLN A 31 0.65 -1.60 39.27
CA GLN A 31 2.05 -1.96 39.04
C GLN A 31 2.06 -3.20 38.17
N VAL A 32 2.88 -3.22 37.11
CA VAL A 32 2.95 -4.39 36.23
C VAL A 32 4.33 -5.05 36.34
N ALA A 33 4.32 -6.38 36.48
CA ALA A 33 5.53 -7.17 36.58
C ALA A 33 6.35 -7.07 35.27
N PRO A 34 7.69 -7.01 35.36
CA PRO A 34 8.55 -7.00 34.18
C PRO A 34 8.41 -8.32 33.41
N GLY A 35 7.65 -8.32 32.31
CA GLY A 35 7.63 -9.42 31.34
C GLY A 35 6.27 -9.84 30.76
N ILE A 36 5.13 -9.45 31.35
CA ILE A 36 3.80 -9.86 30.83
C ILE A 36 3.11 -8.66 30.16
N VAL A 37 3.56 -8.40 28.94
CA VAL A 37 3.14 -7.30 28.05
C VAL A 37 1.65 -7.33 27.69
N SER A 38 1.03 -8.51 27.66
CA SER A 38 -0.39 -8.70 27.34
C SER A 38 -1.34 -8.02 28.32
N ASP A 39 -0.84 -7.62 29.49
CA ASP A 39 -1.65 -7.17 30.61
C ASP A 39 -1.61 -5.64 30.79
N TRP A 40 -0.87 -4.92 29.94
CA TRP A 40 -0.52 -3.51 30.17
C TRP A 40 -1.61 -2.56 29.69
N TRP A 41 -2.12 -2.81 28.47
CA TRP A 41 -3.30 -2.17 27.87
C TRP A 41 -3.78 -3.06 26.74
N SER A 42 -5.09 -3.33 26.64
CA SER A 42 -5.66 -4.10 25.52
C SER A 42 -5.13 -3.51 24.21
N PRO A 43 -4.31 -4.26 23.45
CA PRO A 43 -3.81 -3.76 22.18
C PRO A 43 -5.00 -3.55 21.23
N PRO A 44 -4.84 -2.69 20.20
CA PRO A 44 -5.63 -2.82 18.98
C PRO A 44 -5.69 -4.29 18.54
N GLN A 45 -6.69 -4.66 17.74
CA GLN A 45 -6.78 -6.03 17.22
C GLN A 45 -5.59 -6.41 16.32
N SER A 46 -4.82 -5.41 15.91
CA SER A 46 -3.71 -5.48 14.98
C SER A 46 -2.40 -5.92 15.65
N GLU A 47 -1.54 -6.56 14.88
CA GLU A 47 -0.27 -7.07 15.39
C GLU A 47 0.70 -5.93 15.74
N LEU A 48 1.48 -6.14 16.80
CA LEU A 48 2.53 -5.20 17.19
C LEU A 48 3.70 -5.33 16.21
N SER A 49 3.92 -4.30 15.41
CA SER A 49 5.05 -4.22 14.47
C SER A 49 6.34 -3.88 15.19
N GLU A 50 6.33 -2.82 16.02
CA GLU A 50 7.51 -2.36 16.74
C GLU A 50 7.17 -1.78 18.11
N ARG A 51 8.07 -1.99 19.07
CA ARG A 51 8.07 -1.33 20.37
C ARG A 51 9.39 -0.63 20.63
N ILE A 52 9.30 0.61 21.08
CA ILE A 52 10.43 1.43 21.52
C ILE A 52 10.25 1.76 23.01
N LEU A 53 11.36 1.73 23.75
CA LEU A 53 11.45 2.17 25.14
C LEU A 53 12.33 3.43 25.19
N PRO A 54 11.80 4.61 24.81
CA PRO A 54 12.62 5.82 24.75
C PRO A 54 13.00 6.30 26.15
N ASP A 55 14.27 6.68 26.32
CA ASP A 55 14.70 7.45 27.48
C ASP A 55 14.04 8.85 27.48
N PRO A 56 13.92 9.53 28.64
CA PRO A 56 13.27 10.83 28.73
C PRO A 56 13.81 11.89 27.76
N VAL A 57 15.09 11.79 27.38
CA VAL A 57 15.74 12.71 26.43
C VAL A 57 15.34 12.44 24.98
N ASP A 58 15.02 11.19 24.65
CA ASP A 58 14.64 10.74 23.30
C ASP A 58 13.12 10.75 23.07
N LEU A 59 12.33 11.05 24.10
CA LEU A 59 10.86 11.05 24.00
C LEU A 59 10.34 12.00 22.91
N VAL A 60 10.95 13.17 22.76
CA VAL A 60 10.60 14.13 21.70
C VAL A 60 10.83 13.52 20.31
N LYS A 61 11.94 12.79 20.14
CA LYS A 61 12.25 12.09 18.89
C LYS A 61 11.23 10.97 18.63
N ALA A 62 10.86 10.22 19.66
CA ALA A 62 9.86 9.15 19.55
C ALA A 62 8.46 9.68 19.16
N PHE A 63 8.04 10.83 19.67
CA PHE A 63 6.78 11.49 19.25
C PHE A 63 6.89 12.24 17.92
N SER A 64 8.11 12.52 17.46
CA SER A 64 8.37 13.08 16.13
C SER A 64 8.56 12.00 15.06
N ASP A 65 8.48 10.72 15.44
CA ASP A 65 8.58 9.60 14.51
C ASP A 65 7.46 9.70 13.47
N SER A 66 7.82 9.57 12.20
CA SER A 66 6.88 9.73 11.11
C SER A 66 5.75 8.70 11.15
N ARG A 67 5.92 7.58 11.85
CA ARG A 67 4.95 6.51 11.96
C ARG A 67 3.70 6.86 12.76
N TRP A 68 3.76 7.87 13.63
CA TRP A 68 2.56 8.43 14.26
C TRP A 68 1.57 9.04 13.28
N ALA A 69 2.01 9.33 12.05
CA ALA A 69 1.13 9.79 10.99
C ALA A 69 0.60 8.66 10.11
N THR A 70 1.22 7.49 10.16
CA THR A 70 1.01 6.44 9.17
C THR A 70 0.33 5.22 9.74
N ASN A 71 0.68 4.85 10.96
CA ASN A 71 0.24 3.63 11.62
C ASN A 71 -0.64 3.97 12.81
N VAL A 72 -1.49 3.04 13.20
CA VAL A 72 -2.02 3.02 14.55
C VAL A 72 -0.82 2.93 15.50
N ALA A 73 -0.75 3.87 16.43
CA ALA A 73 0.36 4.02 17.33
C ALA A 73 -0.16 4.44 18.71
N ARG A 74 0.55 4.01 19.75
CA ARG A 74 0.26 4.47 21.10
C ARG A 74 1.54 4.64 21.90
N ALA A 75 1.49 5.56 22.85
CA ALA A 75 2.53 5.74 23.83
C ALA A 75 1.94 5.74 25.21
N HIS A 76 2.58 5.07 26.15
CA HIS A 76 2.14 5.07 27.53
C HIS A 76 3.31 5.02 28.50
N TRP A 77 3.13 5.68 29.64
CA TRP A 77 4.05 5.57 30.78
C TRP A 77 3.51 4.49 31.71
N LEU A 78 4.37 3.54 32.10
CA LEU A 78 4.11 2.63 33.22
C LEU A 78 5.27 2.52 34.21
N TRP A 79 4.94 2.12 35.44
CA TRP A 79 5.92 1.84 36.50
C TRP A 79 6.36 0.39 36.39
N ILE A 80 7.64 0.17 36.13
CA ILE A 80 8.25 -1.17 36.02
C ILE A 80 9.03 -1.44 37.31
N GLU A 81 8.76 -2.56 37.98
CA GLU A 81 9.51 -2.99 39.15
C GLU A 81 10.96 -3.37 38.78
N ASP A 82 11.95 -2.87 39.53
CA ASP A 82 13.34 -3.32 39.38
C ASP A 82 13.47 -4.75 39.93
N GLY A 83 13.78 -5.72 39.06
CA GLY A 83 13.97 -7.13 39.43
C GLY A 83 15.23 -7.45 40.25
N GLY A 84 15.68 -6.55 41.12
CA GLY A 84 16.84 -6.74 42.00
C GLY A 84 16.53 -7.60 43.23
N GLU A 85 17.54 -8.28 43.79
CA GLU A 85 17.40 -9.04 45.04
C GLU A 85 16.80 -8.17 46.15
N ILE A 86 15.61 -8.56 46.58
CA ILE A 86 14.81 -7.93 47.62
C ILE A 86 15.66 -7.75 48.88
N ARG A 87 16.04 -6.51 49.19
CA ARG A 87 16.35 -6.12 50.57
C ARG A 87 15.04 -5.61 51.16
N ASP A 88 14.61 -6.29 52.23
CA ASP A 88 13.41 -5.97 52.99
C ASP A 88 13.25 -4.44 53.15
N ASP A 89 12.13 -3.92 52.63
CA ASP A 89 11.56 -2.57 52.77
C ASP A 89 11.78 -1.52 51.66
N ILE A 90 12.38 -1.82 50.50
CA ILE A 90 12.38 -0.88 49.35
C ILE A 90 12.08 -1.60 48.03
N THR A 91 10.84 -1.50 47.54
CA THR A 91 10.52 -1.73 46.12
C THR A 91 10.89 -0.47 45.34
N SER A 92 11.91 -0.55 44.47
CA SER A 92 12.17 0.50 43.48
C SER A 92 11.40 0.18 42.20
N ALA A 93 10.63 1.15 41.71
CA ALA A 93 9.99 1.09 40.42
C ALA A 93 10.47 2.27 39.59
N THR A 94 10.73 2.03 38.31
CA THR A 94 11.18 3.06 37.37
C THR A 94 10.04 3.40 36.41
N ALA A 95 9.77 4.69 36.29
CA ALA A 95 8.87 5.26 35.30
C ALA A 95 9.48 5.09 33.90
N THR A 96 8.81 4.32 33.04
CA THR A 96 9.29 4.02 31.68
C THR A 96 8.21 4.37 30.66
N TRP A 97 8.62 5.08 29.60
CA TRP A 97 7.78 5.28 28.43
C TRP A 97 7.90 4.08 27.50
N VAL A 98 6.76 3.67 26.97
CA VAL A 98 6.64 2.67 25.92
C VAL A 98 5.96 3.35 24.75
N VAL A 99 6.54 3.24 23.56
CA VAL A 99 5.91 3.66 22.30
C VAL A 99 5.76 2.42 21.43
N GLU A 100 4.56 2.21 20.91
CA GLU A 100 4.19 1.01 20.15
C GLU A 100 3.59 1.43 18.82
N PHE A 101 4.04 0.77 17.76
CA PHE A 101 3.50 0.89 16.41
C PHE A 101 2.89 -0.44 16.01
N PHE A 102 1.66 -0.39 15.53
CA PHE A 102 0.93 -1.56 15.07
C PHE A 102 1.02 -1.69 13.55
N ASP A 103 0.92 -2.91 13.06
CA ASP A 103 0.87 -3.22 11.63
C ASP A 103 -0.53 -2.93 11.05
N GLU A 104 -0.99 -1.69 11.26
CA GLU A 104 -2.26 -1.18 10.78
C GLU A 104 -2.08 0.30 10.42
N LEU A 105 -2.55 0.72 9.25
CA LEU A 105 -2.46 2.10 8.80
C LEU A 105 -3.61 2.96 9.36
N LEU A 106 -3.30 4.19 9.76
CA LEU A 106 -4.26 5.12 10.39
C LEU A 106 -5.35 5.60 9.42
N SER A 107 -4.97 5.90 8.19
CA SER A 107 -5.88 6.13 7.07
C SER A 107 -5.21 5.62 5.80
N PRO A 108 -5.41 4.33 5.45
CA PRO A 108 -4.74 3.71 4.32
C PRO A 108 -4.92 4.53 3.02
N GLU A 109 -6.13 5.02 2.79
CA GLU A 109 -6.55 5.69 1.55
C GLU A 109 -5.91 7.08 1.35
N THR A 110 -5.49 7.76 2.42
CA THR A 110 -4.94 9.12 2.36
C THR A 110 -3.55 9.24 2.95
N ASN A 111 -2.94 8.13 3.37
CA ASN A 111 -1.61 8.15 3.97
C ASN A 111 -0.52 8.13 2.90
N PHE A 112 -0.10 9.31 2.46
CA PHE A 112 0.92 9.46 1.41
C PHE A 112 2.35 9.20 1.87
N ARG A 113 2.59 9.10 3.19
CA ARG A 113 3.90 8.72 3.71
C ARG A 113 4.24 7.26 3.43
N VAL A 114 3.26 6.43 3.04
CA VAL A 114 3.53 5.08 2.54
C VAL A 114 4.39 5.13 1.27
N PHE A 115 4.27 6.18 0.44
CA PHE A 115 5.15 6.40 -0.72
C PHE A 115 6.57 6.84 -0.31
N LEU A 116 6.75 7.32 0.92
CA LEU A 116 8.05 7.71 1.48
C LEU A 116 8.72 6.58 2.28
N GLN A 117 7.95 5.57 2.68
CA GLN A 117 8.46 4.49 3.51
C GLN A 117 9.49 3.68 2.73
N ASP A 118 10.61 3.41 3.40
CA ASP A 118 11.64 2.52 2.91
C ASP A 118 11.03 1.11 2.84
N ASP A 119 10.81 0.62 1.62
CA ASP A 119 10.40 -0.76 1.32
C ASP A 119 11.55 -1.76 1.59
N GLY A 120 12.68 -1.29 2.12
CA GLY A 120 13.87 -2.08 2.39
C GLY A 120 14.66 -2.40 1.12
N LEU A 121 14.25 -1.85 -0.03
CA LEU A 121 14.92 -1.99 -1.30
C LEU A 121 15.88 -0.80 -1.49
N ASP A 122 17.10 -1.10 -1.91
CA ASP A 122 18.00 -0.05 -2.38
C ASP A 122 17.49 0.57 -3.70
N GLU A 123 18.01 1.75 -4.06
CA GLU A 123 17.61 2.45 -5.29
C GLU A 123 17.80 1.60 -6.55
N GLU A 124 18.76 0.68 -6.56
CA GLU A 124 19.03 -0.21 -7.69
C GLU A 124 17.98 -1.32 -7.79
N SER A 125 17.52 -1.85 -6.65
CA SER A 125 16.49 -2.89 -6.56
C SER A 125 15.07 -2.35 -6.79
N ARG A 126 14.84 -1.04 -6.60
CA ARG A 126 13.55 -0.39 -6.85
C ARG A 126 13.28 -0.17 -8.35
N GLY A 127 14.32 -0.18 -9.19
CA GLY A 127 14.20 -0.04 -10.64
C GLY A 127 13.40 1.21 -11.04
N PHE A 128 12.36 1.01 -11.84
CA PHE A 128 11.51 2.10 -12.35
C PHE A 128 10.32 2.42 -11.45
N LEU A 129 10.09 1.65 -10.37
CA LEU A 129 9.04 1.90 -9.37
C LEU A 129 9.46 2.93 -8.32
N THR A 130 9.94 4.09 -8.76
CA THR A 130 10.29 5.22 -7.88
C THR A 130 9.06 5.66 -7.05
N PRO A 131 9.24 6.34 -5.89
CA PRO A 131 8.12 6.87 -5.10
C PRO A 131 7.12 7.68 -5.93
N ARG A 132 7.62 8.54 -6.83
CA ARG A 132 6.81 9.34 -7.75
C ARG A 132 6.14 8.45 -8.80
N ASN A 133 6.88 7.47 -9.32
CA ASN A 133 6.31 6.59 -10.32
C ASN A 133 5.16 5.74 -9.78
N ARG A 134 5.38 5.20 -8.59
CA ARG A 134 4.38 4.42 -7.85
C ARG A 134 3.17 5.25 -7.46
N PHE A 135 3.36 6.52 -7.09
CA PHE A 135 2.26 7.42 -6.75
C PHE A 135 1.31 7.65 -7.93
N LEU A 136 1.85 7.96 -9.11
CA LEU A 136 1.02 8.15 -10.30
C LEU A 136 0.43 6.83 -10.81
N LEU A 137 1.14 5.71 -10.69
CA LEU A 137 0.59 4.37 -10.96
C LEU A 137 -0.61 4.06 -10.06
N TRP A 138 -0.50 4.30 -8.75
CA TRP A 138 -1.60 4.14 -7.79
C TRP A 138 -2.81 4.97 -8.21
N LEU A 139 -2.61 6.26 -8.49
CA LEU A 139 -3.70 7.16 -8.83
C LEU A 139 -4.35 6.82 -10.16
N SER A 140 -3.57 6.39 -11.15
CA SER A 140 -4.08 5.91 -12.43
C SER A 140 -4.90 4.62 -12.28
N LEU A 141 -4.42 3.65 -11.50
CA LEU A 141 -5.16 2.43 -11.19
C LEU A 141 -6.44 2.71 -10.40
N TRP A 142 -6.41 3.69 -9.50
CA TRP A 142 -7.60 4.16 -8.77
C TRP A 142 -8.63 4.79 -9.73
N ASN A 143 -8.18 5.67 -10.63
CA ASN A 143 -9.03 6.26 -11.67
C ASN A 143 -9.66 5.17 -12.56
N ILE A 144 -8.87 4.18 -12.99
CA ILE A 144 -9.34 3.01 -13.76
C ILE A 144 -10.42 2.25 -12.98
N ALA A 145 -10.17 1.93 -11.71
CA ALA A 145 -11.14 1.23 -10.87
C ALA A 145 -12.44 2.03 -10.69
N SER A 146 -12.34 3.35 -10.52
CA SER A 146 -13.49 4.25 -10.40
C SER A 146 -14.31 4.33 -11.69
N ASP A 147 -13.68 4.42 -12.86
CA ASP A 147 -14.36 4.42 -14.16
C ASP A 147 -15.11 3.09 -14.39
N LEU A 148 -14.45 1.96 -14.10
CA LEU A 148 -15.09 0.65 -14.16
C LEU A 148 -16.24 0.51 -13.17
N ASP A 149 -16.11 1.05 -11.95
CA ASP A 149 -17.20 1.05 -10.95
C ASP A 149 -18.40 1.86 -11.43
N GLY A 150 -18.20 3.03 -12.04
CA GLY A 150 -19.26 3.83 -12.65
C GLY A 150 -19.95 3.09 -13.79
N ASN A 151 -19.16 2.52 -14.71
CA ASN A 151 -19.66 1.73 -15.83
C ASN A 151 -20.48 0.52 -15.38
N LEU A 152 -19.96 -0.22 -14.39
CA LEU A 152 -20.68 -1.34 -13.82
C LEU A 152 -21.95 -0.83 -13.10
N ALA A 153 -21.91 0.20 -12.28
CA ALA A 153 -23.10 0.62 -11.53
C ALA A 153 -24.25 1.10 -12.44
N MET A 154 -23.94 1.86 -13.50
CA MET A 154 -24.94 2.64 -14.24
C MET A 154 -24.93 2.44 -15.76
N GLU A 155 -24.06 1.57 -16.29
CA GLU A 155 -23.88 1.34 -17.74
C GLU A 155 -23.58 2.64 -18.53
N VAL A 156 -22.84 3.56 -17.91
CA VAL A 156 -22.36 4.80 -18.53
C VAL A 156 -21.15 4.55 -19.44
N GLU A 157 -20.82 5.50 -20.32
CA GLU A 157 -19.57 5.45 -21.12
C GLU A 157 -18.35 5.29 -20.20
N SER A 158 -17.35 4.52 -20.67
CA SER A 158 -16.16 4.16 -19.90
C SER A 158 -14.93 4.32 -20.76
N ILE A 159 -14.03 5.18 -20.32
CA ILE A 159 -12.75 5.43 -21.01
C ILE A 159 -11.97 4.12 -21.05
N VAL A 160 -11.92 3.38 -19.93
CA VAL A 160 -11.17 2.13 -19.82
C VAL A 160 -11.72 1.07 -20.76
N LYS A 161 -13.03 0.90 -20.83
CA LYS A 161 -13.67 -0.08 -21.71
C LYS A 161 -13.46 0.28 -23.19
N ASP A 162 -13.53 1.57 -23.52
CA ASP A 162 -13.38 2.05 -24.89
C ASP A 162 -11.92 1.96 -25.38
N ASP A 163 -10.95 2.12 -24.48
CA ASP A 163 -9.53 1.99 -24.79
C ASP A 163 -9.05 0.54 -24.81
N MET A 164 -9.76 -0.41 -24.19
CA MET A 164 -9.40 -1.83 -24.18
C MET A 164 -9.44 -2.47 -25.59
N PRO A 165 -8.72 -3.60 -25.81
CA PRO A 165 -8.71 -4.29 -27.09
C PRO A 165 -10.11 -4.71 -27.54
N THR A 166 -10.40 -4.62 -28.84
CA THR A 166 -11.72 -4.97 -29.39
C THR A 166 -12.17 -6.40 -29.02
N SER A 167 -11.23 -7.33 -28.85
CA SER A 167 -11.50 -8.71 -28.45
C SER A 167 -12.15 -8.85 -27.07
N VAL A 168 -11.97 -7.88 -26.17
CA VAL A 168 -12.50 -7.91 -24.80
C VAL A 168 -13.66 -6.94 -24.55
N ARG A 169 -13.90 -5.95 -25.43
CA ARG A 169 -14.93 -4.91 -25.22
C ARG A 169 -16.33 -5.47 -24.95
N GLU A 170 -16.70 -6.53 -25.64
CA GLU A 170 -18.01 -7.18 -25.56
C GLU A 170 -18.09 -8.30 -24.53
N GLN A 171 -17.10 -8.42 -23.63
CA GLN A 171 -17.15 -9.42 -22.56
C GLN A 171 -18.28 -9.13 -21.55
N PRO A 172 -18.84 -10.17 -20.90
CA PRO A 172 -19.95 -10.00 -19.99
C PRO A 172 -19.56 -9.18 -18.75
N ARG A 173 -20.56 -8.60 -18.09
CA ARG A 173 -20.40 -7.81 -16.87
C ARG A 173 -19.54 -8.49 -15.79
N THR A 174 -19.64 -9.81 -15.63
CA THR A 174 -18.84 -10.58 -14.66
C THR A 174 -17.34 -10.51 -14.96
N TRP A 175 -16.96 -10.52 -16.23
CA TRP A 175 -15.58 -10.36 -16.69
C TRP A 175 -15.05 -8.96 -16.32
N TRP A 176 -15.83 -7.91 -16.58
CA TRP A 176 -15.47 -6.54 -16.18
C TRP A 176 -15.44 -6.34 -14.66
N SER A 177 -16.26 -7.08 -13.91
CA SER A 177 -16.18 -7.10 -12.44
C SER A 177 -14.86 -7.71 -11.94
N GLU A 178 -14.32 -8.72 -12.63
CA GLU A 178 -13.01 -9.31 -12.33
C GLU A 178 -11.86 -8.38 -12.73
N MET A 179 -11.99 -7.64 -13.84
CA MET A 179 -11.08 -6.54 -14.19
C MET A 179 -11.02 -5.49 -13.09
N ARG A 180 -12.18 -5.00 -12.63
CA ARG A 180 -12.27 -4.03 -11.53
C ARG A 180 -11.64 -4.54 -10.24
N ALA A 181 -11.85 -5.82 -9.91
CA ALA A 181 -11.22 -6.44 -8.74
C ALA A 181 -9.69 -6.50 -8.90
N SER A 182 -9.19 -6.78 -10.10
CA SER A 182 -7.75 -6.78 -10.42
C SER A 182 -7.15 -5.37 -10.31
N ALA A 183 -7.87 -4.34 -10.80
CA ALA A 183 -7.46 -2.94 -10.70
C ALA A 183 -7.33 -2.49 -9.24
N ASN A 184 -8.32 -2.79 -8.39
CA ASN A 184 -8.25 -2.45 -6.96
C ASN A 184 -7.09 -3.13 -6.25
N ARG A 185 -6.82 -4.39 -6.59
CA ARG A 185 -5.69 -5.10 -5.99
C ARG A 185 -4.36 -4.49 -6.38
N LEU A 186 -4.16 -4.18 -7.66
CA LEU A 186 -2.97 -3.50 -8.14
C LEU A 186 -2.84 -2.10 -7.53
N CYS A 187 -3.95 -1.37 -7.45
CA CYS A 187 -4.04 -0.06 -6.79
C CYS A 187 -3.56 -0.16 -5.34
N GLU A 188 -4.03 -1.15 -4.59
CA GLU A 188 -3.61 -1.36 -3.20
C GLU A 188 -2.13 -1.74 -3.10
N ALA A 189 -1.63 -2.61 -3.97
CA ALA A 189 -0.21 -2.97 -4.01
C ALA A 189 0.69 -1.75 -4.35
N ALA A 190 0.27 -0.92 -5.31
CA ALA A 190 0.96 0.33 -5.65
C ALA A 190 0.97 1.28 -4.45
N ARG A 191 -0.17 1.42 -3.77
CA ARG A 191 -0.29 2.27 -2.58
C ARG A 191 0.64 1.83 -1.47
N LEU A 192 0.68 0.52 -1.18
CA LEU A 192 1.46 -0.09 -0.11
C LEU A 192 2.96 -0.19 -0.40
N GLY A 193 3.36 -0.14 -1.67
CA GLY A 193 4.76 -0.35 -2.04
C GLY A 193 5.18 -1.81 -2.08
N GLU A 194 4.23 -2.73 -2.14
CA GLU A 194 4.51 -4.16 -2.22
C GLU A 194 4.90 -4.56 -3.65
N VAL A 195 6.18 -4.43 -4.00
CA VAL A 195 6.69 -4.74 -5.35
C VAL A 195 6.32 -6.16 -5.79
N SER A 196 6.48 -7.15 -4.93
CA SER A 196 6.09 -8.54 -5.24
C SER A 196 4.58 -8.72 -5.46
N ALA A 197 3.75 -7.87 -4.85
CA ALA A 197 2.32 -7.87 -5.10
C ALA A 197 1.97 -7.11 -6.39
N LEU A 198 2.79 -6.15 -6.81
CA LEU A 198 2.62 -5.45 -8.09
C LEU A 198 2.91 -6.34 -9.30
N GLU A 199 3.73 -7.38 -9.16
CA GLU A 199 3.94 -8.37 -10.21
C GLU A 199 2.60 -8.93 -10.72
N PRO A 200 2.28 -8.75 -12.02
CA PRO A 200 1.04 -9.23 -12.59
C PRO A 200 0.89 -10.74 -12.47
N ARG A 201 -0.27 -11.16 -11.95
CA ARG A 201 -0.60 -12.57 -11.75
C ARG A 201 -1.44 -13.13 -12.89
N THR A 202 -2.03 -12.26 -13.68
CA THR A 202 -2.92 -12.58 -14.80
C THR A 202 -2.69 -11.59 -15.94
N VAL A 203 -3.13 -11.94 -17.15
CA VAL A 203 -3.10 -11.03 -18.30
C VAL A 203 -3.93 -9.77 -18.05
N ALA A 204 -5.06 -9.89 -17.34
CA ALA A 204 -5.86 -8.74 -16.93
C ALA A 204 -5.04 -7.73 -16.12
N GLU A 205 -4.20 -8.21 -15.21
CA GLU A 205 -3.33 -7.35 -14.40
C GLU A 205 -2.21 -6.72 -15.26
N GLU A 206 -1.60 -7.46 -16.19
CA GLU A 206 -0.62 -6.89 -17.14
C GLU A 206 -1.23 -5.80 -18.01
N ALA A 207 -2.44 -6.05 -18.54
CA ALA A 207 -3.20 -5.11 -19.36
C ALA A 207 -3.55 -3.82 -18.58
N LEU A 208 -3.88 -3.96 -17.28
CA LEU A 208 -4.18 -2.82 -16.42
C LEU A 208 -2.94 -1.99 -16.11
N ILE A 209 -1.78 -2.61 -15.85
CA ILE A 209 -0.53 -1.88 -15.67
C ILE A 209 -0.13 -1.19 -16.98
N SER A 210 -0.20 -1.88 -18.12
CA SER A 210 0.06 -1.28 -19.45
C SER A 210 -0.82 -0.06 -19.71
N LEU A 211 -2.11 -0.10 -19.38
CA LEU A 211 -2.96 1.09 -19.49
C LEU A 211 -2.52 2.18 -18.52
N ALA A 212 -2.33 1.84 -17.24
CA ALA A 212 -2.03 2.80 -16.19
C ALA A 212 -0.69 3.55 -16.39
N THR A 213 0.25 2.96 -17.11
CA THR A 213 1.56 3.56 -17.42
C THR A 213 1.58 4.34 -18.73
N ARG A 214 0.50 4.35 -19.53
CA ARG A 214 0.42 5.18 -20.75
C ARG A 214 0.31 6.65 -20.40
N GLN A 215 0.92 7.50 -21.22
CA GLN A 215 0.89 8.96 -21.04
C GLN A 215 -0.53 9.51 -20.83
N SER A 216 -1.54 9.05 -21.59
CA SER A 216 -2.92 9.53 -21.42
C SER A 216 -3.52 9.23 -20.05
N TYR A 217 -3.14 8.10 -19.45
CA TYR A 217 -3.60 7.69 -18.13
C TYR A 217 -2.80 8.36 -17.00
N ILE A 218 -1.52 8.67 -17.25
CA ILE A 218 -0.69 9.50 -16.37
C ILE A 218 -1.19 10.94 -16.36
N ASP A 219 -1.56 11.48 -17.51
CA ASP A 219 -2.18 12.80 -17.63
C ASP A 219 -3.51 12.83 -16.90
N TRP A 220 -4.37 11.81 -17.09
CA TRP A 220 -5.63 11.69 -16.37
C TRP A 220 -5.44 11.57 -14.85
N ALA A 221 -4.41 10.86 -14.38
CA ALA A 221 -4.05 10.82 -12.97
C ALA A 221 -3.57 12.20 -12.46
N SER A 222 -2.78 12.91 -13.26
CA SER A 222 -2.26 14.24 -12.92
C SER A 222 -3.37 15.29 -12.87
N ASP A 223 -4.39 15.20 -13.73
CA ASP A 223 -5.57 16.07 -13.69
C ASP A 223 -6.33 15.95 -12.36
N SER A 224 -6.26 14.79 -11.68
CA SER A 224 -6.83 14.62 -10.33
C SER A 224 -6.10 15.47 -9.28
N PHE A 225 -4.91 16.02 -9.58
CA PHE A 225 -4.19 16.90 -8.65
C PHE A 225 -4.88 18.23 -8.45
N GLU A 226 -5.63 18.73 -9.43
CA GLU A 226 -6.30 20.04 -9.31
C GLU A 226 -7.42 20.03 -8.26
N ASN A 227 -7.97 18.85 -7.96
CA ASN A 227 -9.10 18.67 -7.06
C ASN A 227 -8.70 18.19 -5.65
N SER A 228 -7.41 18.07 -5.35
CA SER A 228 -6.89 17.48 -4.12
C SER A 228 -5.52 18.06 -3.76
N ASN A 229 -5.04 17.89 -2.52
CA ASN A 229 -3.69 18.33 -2.14
C ASN A 229 -2.56 17.46 -2.75
N TYR A 230 -2.85 16.64 -3.77
CA TYR A 230 -1.92 15.67 -4.35
C TYR A 230 -0.72 16.33 -5.01
N GLN A 231 -0.85 17.55 -5.55
CA GLN A 231 0.28 18.29 -6.10
C GLN A 231 1.37 18.53 -5.05
N GLU A 232 1.01 19.07 -3.89
CA GLU A 232 1.98 19.35 -2.81
C GLU A 232 2.63 18.06 -2.30
N ILE A 233 1.85 16.98 -2.21
CA ILE A 233 2.32 15.65 -1.81
C ILE A 233 3.33 15.13 -2.84
N PHE A 234 2.96 15.08 -4.11
CA PHE A 234 3.79 14.59 -5.20
C PHE A 234 5.10 15.38 -5.29
N ASP A 235 5.04 16.70 -5.10
CA ASP A 235 6.22 17.57 -5.07
C ASP A 235 7.14 17.27 -3.89
N SER A 236 6.59 16.81 -2.76
CA SER A 236 7.36 16.40 -1.58
C SER A 236 8.03 15.03 -1.70
N LEU A 237 7.59 14.19 -2.65
CA LEU A 237 8.17 12.85 -2.84
C LEU A 237 9.62 12.94 -3.35
N PRO A 238 10.50 12.02 -2.91
CA PRO A 238 11.87 11.91 -3.39
C PRO A 238 11.93 11.86 -4.91
N ARG A 239 12.94 12.54 -5.47
CA ARG A 239 13.21 12.52 -6.90
C ARG A 239 14.19 11.41 -7.25
N SER A 240 14.01 10.82 -8.41
CA SER A 240 14.87 9.78 -8.98
C SER A 240 15.21 10.11 -10.43
N PRO A 241 16.37 9.68 -10.95
CA PRO A 241 16.67 9.75 -12.38
C PRO A 241 15.69 8.97 -13.28
N TYR A 242 14.94 8.02 -12.71
CA TYR A 242 13.94 7.21 -13.40
C TYR A 242 12.52 7.73 -13.25
N ASP A 243 12.33 8.88 -12.60
CA ASP A 243 11.03 9.55 -12.61
C ASP A 243 10.62 9.82 -14.06
N GLU A 244 9.33 9.69 -14.35
CA GLU A 244 8.75 9.88 -15.68
C GLU A 244 9.03 8.76 -16.71
N ALA A 245 9.83 7.74 -16.36
CA ALA A 245 10.01 6.54 -17.19
C ALA A 245 8.86 5.54 -16.98
N TRP A 246 7.63 5.99 -17.20
CA TRP A 246 6.39 5.23 -16.94
C TRP A 246 6.31 3.95 -17.76
N GLU A 247 6.69 4.01 -19.04
CA GLU A 247 6.64 2.87 -19.94
C GLU A 247 7.54 1.70 -19.50
N GLU A 248 8.58 1.96 -18.72
CA GLU A 248 9.53 0.93 -18.26
C GLU A 248 9.01 0.15 -17.05
N VAL A 249 7.99 0.65 -16.34
CA VAL A 249 7.43 0.01 -15.13
C VAL A 249 6.87 -1.39 -15.42
N LEU A 250 6.17 -1.57 -16.55
CA LEU A 250 5.64 -2.88 -16.92
C LEU A 250 6.75 -3.88 -17.27
N PRO A 251 7.67 -3.58 -18.23
CA PRO A 251 8.82 -4.43 -18.52
C PRO A 251 9.65 -4.81 -17.29
N ASP A 252 9.85 -3.87 -16.36
CA ASP A 252 10.59 -4.11 -15.11
C ASP A 252 9.87 -5.14 -14.21
N LEU A 253 8.54 -5.10 -14.16
CA LEU A 253 7.72 -6.02 -13.36
C LEU A 253 7.54 -7.40 -13.98
N THR A 254 7.39 -7.50 -15.30
CA THR A 254 7.02 -8.77 -15.99
C THR A 254 8.18 -9.41 -16.73
N GLY A 255 9.23 -8.64 -17.07
CA GLY A 255 10.33 -9.02 -17.95
C GLY A 255 10.06 -8.81 -19.45
N ASP A 256 8.85 -8.35 -19.82
CA ASP A 256 8.41 -8.10 -21.20
C ASP A 256 7.26 -7.08 -21.27
N ALA A 257 6.79 -6.75 -22.47
CA ALA A 257 5.60 -5.92 -22.67
C ALA A 257 4.69 -6.51 -23.76
N ASP A 258 4.65 -7.84 -23.86
CA ASP A 258 3.96 -8.53 -24.97
C ASP A 258 2.45 -8.29 -24.94
N VAL A 259 1.88 -8.02 -23.76
CA VAL A 259 0.47 -7.64 -23.60
C VAL A 259 0.11 -6.40 -24.43
N GLU A 260 1.05 -5.50 -24.71
CA GLU A 260 0.77 -4.30 -25.51
C GLU A 260 0.41 -4.63 -26.96
N MET A 261 0.87 -5.78 -27.46
CA MET A 261 0.59 -6.24 -28.82
C MET A 261 -0.90 -6.50 -29.04
N VAL A 262 -1.70 -6.75 -28.00
CA VAL A 262 -3.15 -6.98 -28.16
C VAL A 262 -3.93 -5.70 -28.52
N TRP A 263 -3.33 -4.52 -28.34
CA TRP A 263 -3.88 -3.25 -28.83
C TRP A 263 -3.54 -2.97 -30.29
N ASP A 264 -2.57 -3.67 -30.89
CA ASP A 264 -2.23 -3.47 -32.29
C ASP A 264 -3.26 -4.14 -33.21
N HIS A 265 -4.03 -3.31 -33.91
CA HIS A 265 -5.00 -3.75 -34.91
C HIS A 265 -4.40 -4.57 -36.07
N HIS A 266 -3.10 -4.45 -36.36
CA HIS A 266 -2.41 -5.27 -37.36
C HIS A 266 -2.11 -6.68 -36.86
N LEU A 267 -2.18 -6.89 -35.54
CA LEU A 267 -1.91 -8.15 -34.87
C LEU A 267 -3.20 -8.78 -34.33
N GLN A 268 -4.36 -8.46 -34.91
CA GLN A 268 -5.62 -9.12 -34.54
C GLN A 268 -5.52 -10.65 -34.64
N GLY A 269 -5.73 -11.33 -33.52
CA GLY A 269 -5.54 -12.78 -33.37
C GLY A 269 -4.25 -13.19 -32.65
N ILE A 270 -3.35 -12.25 -32.41
CA ILE A 270 -2.23 -12.42 -31.48
C ILE A 270 -2.81 -12.68 -30.09
N GLY A 271 -2.33 -13.75 -29.44
CA GLY A 271 -2.90 -14.22 -28.18
C GLY A 271 -3.47 -15.63 -28.21
N ASP A 272 -3.71 -16.24 -29.38
CA ASP A 272 -3.93 -17.69 -29.43
C ASP A 272 -2.59 -18.42 -29.25
N PRO A 273 -2.35 -19.11 -28.11
CA PRO A 273 -1.08 -19.77 -27.86
C PRO A 273 -0.83 -20.92 -28.85
N ASP A 274 -1.85 -21.35 -29.60
CA ASP A 274 -1.70 -22.38 -30.61
C ASP A 274 -1.18 -21.90 -31.96
N ASP A 275 -1.18 -20.59 -32.22
CA ASP A 275 -0.64 -20.00 -33.44
C ASP A 275 0.88 -20.22 -33.53
N LEU A 276 1.38 -20.55 -34.72
CA LEU A 276 2.79 -20.85 -34.93
C LEU A 276 3.69 -19.64 -34.63
N THR A 277 3.22 -18.43 -34.93
CA THR A 277 3.94 -17.18 -34.66
C THR A 277 4.06 -16.95 -33.15
N ASN A 278 2.97 -17.15 -32.40
CA ASN A 278 2.97 -16.99 -30.95
C ASN A 278 3.87 -18.02 -30.26
N LYS A 279 3.86 -19.27 -30.74
CA LYS A 279 4.79 -20.31 -30.28
C LYS A 279 6.26 -19.98 -30.54
N ILE A 280 6.57 -19.36 -31.69
CA ILE A 280 7.94 -18.95 -32.05
C ILE A 280 8.39 -17.76 -31.19
N LEU A 281 7.50 -16.80 -30.93
CA LEU A 281 7.79 -15.60 -30.17
C LEU A 281 7.71 -15.81 -28.65
N GLY A 282 7.12 -16.92 -28.19
CA GLY A 282 6.94 -17.19 -26.76
C GLY A 282 5.74 -16.48 -26.14
N ILE A 283 4.82 -15.96 -26.96
CA ILE A 283 3.65 -15.19 -26.53
C ILE A 283 2.66 -16.11 -25.79
N GLY A 284 2.20 -15.65 -24.62
CA GLY A 284 1.23 -16.34 -23.78
C GLY A 284 -0.20 -16.41 -24.36
N ASP A 285 -1.12 -16.99 -23.58
CA ASP A 285 -2.54 -17.02 -23.94
C ASP A 285 -3.21 -15.68 -23.58
N TYR A 286 -3.36 -14.81 -24.57
CA TYR A 286 -4.03 -13.52 -24.45
C TYR A 286 -5.48 -13.54 -24.96
N ARG A 287 -6.07 -14.73 -25.20
CA ARG A 287 -7.51 -14.82 -25.52
C ARG A 287 -8.35 -14.35 -24.33
N PRO A 288 -9.51 -13.71 -24.53
CA PRO A 288 -10.34 -13.18 -23.44
C PRO A 288 -10.65 -14.19 -22.31
N SER A 289 -10.76 -15.48 -22.64
CA SER A 289 -10.99 -16.55 -21.67
C SER A 289 -9.83 -16.80 -20.69
N ALA A 290 -8.61 -16.42 -21.05
CA ALA A 290 -7.41 -16.61 -20.24
C ALA A 290 -7.11 -15.39 -19.35
N TRP A 291 -7.79 -14.26 -19.54
CA TRP A 291 -7.40 -12.98 -18.92
C TRP A 291 -7.39 -12.98 -17.39
N HIS A 292 -8.26 -13.78 -16.77
CA HIS A 292 -8.34 -13.91 -15.32
C HIS A 292 -7.71 -15.19 -14.78
N THR A 293 -7.08 -15.99 -15.66
CA THR A 293 -6.36 -17.19 -15.25
C THR A 293 -4.98 -16.81 -14.74
N LYS A 294 -4.62 -17.33 -13.56
CA LYS A 294 -3.29 -17.08 -12.98
C LYS A 294 -2.18 -17.68 -13.84
N PHE A 295 -1.12 -16.92 -14.06
CA PHE A 295 0.12 -17.42 -14.66
C PHE A 295 0.73 -18.54 -13.81
N ALA A 296 1.49 -19.44 -14.46
CA ALA A 296 2.19 -20.52 -13.77
C ALA A 296 3.15 -19.98 -12.68
N ARG A 297 3.83 -18.86 -12.95
CA ARG A 297 4.69 -18.17 -11.96
C ARG A 297 3.93 -17.75 -10.70
N ALA A 298 2.72 -17.22 -10.86
CA ALA A 298 1.88 -16.76 -9.76
C ALA A 298 1.20 -17.90 -8.99
N GLN A 299 1.14 -19.11 -9.57
CA GLN A 299 0.63 -20.31 -8.88
C GLN A 299 1.71 -20.94 -7.98
N ALA A 300 2.99 -20.84 -8.37
CA ALA A 300 4.11 -21.40 -7.61
C ALA A 300 4.41 -20.64 -6.31
N ASN A 301 4.21 -19.31 -6.30
CA ASN A 301 4.44 -18.46 -5.12
C ASN A 301 3.31 -18.51 -4.07
N GLY A 302 2.29 -19.35 -4.28
CA GLY A 302 1.17 -19.56 -3.35
C GLY A 302 1.23 -20.87 -2.55
N GLN A 303 2.38 -21.56 -2.58
CA GLN A 303 2.70 -22.74 -1.75
C GLN A 303 3.83 -22.39 -0.77
#